data_AF-A0A9W8D1W0-F1
#
_entry.id   AF-A0A9W8D1W0-F1
#
_cell.length_a   1.000
_cell.length_b   1.000
_cell.length_c   1.000
_cell.angle_alpha   90.00
_cell.angle_beta   90.00
_cell.angle_gamma   90.00
#
_symmetry.space_group_name_H-M   'P 1'
#
loop_
_entity.id
_entity.type
_entity.pdbx_description
1 polymer ?
#
loop_
_entity_poly.entity_id
_entity_poly.type
_entity_poly.pdbx_seq_one_letter_code
_entity_poly.pdbx_strand_id
1 'polypeptide(L)'
;MDGISALGAGTGTAIHTLSDYRHHLKRNMIQALDTIQANQITTLLFVVSKLDPIQKTLGTDYVLPLWAIDPTASNPIRVSIYRRSVESMPDVRGPGDIVYFEGAKTGLKDGKC
;
A
#
# COMPACT_ATOMS: atom_id res chain seq x y z
N MET A 1 -1.10 -62.59 8.20
CA MET A 1 0.31 -62.73 7.84
C MET A 1 0.62 -61.62 6.85
N ASP A 2 1.33 -60.53 7.12
CA ASP A 2 2.00 -59.98 8.30
C ASP A 2 2.03 -58.45 8.06
N GLY A 3 1.71 -57.62 9.06
CA GLY A 3 2.68 -56.73 9.70
C GLY A 3 3.01 -55.50 8.82
N ILE A 4 2.81 -54.25 9.23
CA ILE A 4 3.37 -53.63 10.43
C ILE A 4 2.39 -52.58 10.96
N SER A 5 1.93 -52.79 12.19
CA SER A 5 1.48 -51.74 13.10
C SER A 5 2.67 -51.24 13.92
N ALA A 6 2.86 -49.92 14.00
CA ALA A 6 3.65 -49.30 15.07
C ALA A 6 3.05 -47.95 15.44
N LEU A 7 2.60 -47.86 16.69
CA LEU A 7 2.25 -46.65 17.43
C LEU A 7 3.48 -45.75 17.61
N GLY A 8 3.27 -44.43 17.60
CA GLY A 8 4.28 -43.46 18.01
C GLY A 8 3.66 -42.07 18.22
N ALA A 9 3.42 -41.72 19.48
CA ALA A 9 3.15 -40.35 19.89
C ALA A 9 4.41 -39.49 19.71
N GLY A 10 4.27 -38.27 19.17
CA GLY A 10 5.32 -37.24 19.21
C GLY A 10 5.67 -36.61 17.85
N THR A 11 5.54 -35.29 17.80
CA THR A 11 5.93 -34.35 16.72
C THR A 11 5.20 -34.54 15.38
N GLY A 12 4.10 -33.82 15.20
CA GLY A 12 3.40 -33.75 13.92
C GLY A 12 4.30 -33.14 12.85
N THR A 13 4.91 -33.97 12.02
CA THR A 13 5.49 -33.58 10.74
C THR A 13 4.34 -33.23 9.82
N ALA A 14 4.07 -31.93 9.62
CA ALA A 14 3.11 -31.49 8.63
C ALA A 14 3.59 -31.97 7.25
N ILE A 15 2.91 -32.98 6.69
CA ILE A 15 3.10 -33.37 5.30
C ILE A 15 2.48 -32.26 4.45
N HIS A 16 3.27 -31.25 4.11
CA HIS A 16 2.87 -30.19 3.20
C HIS A 16 2.76 -30.77 1.79
N THR A 17 1.59 -30.65 1.18
CA THR A 17 1.39 -31.09 -0.19
C THR A 17 2.13 -30.16 -1.15
N LEU A 18 2.49 -30.64 -2.35
CA LEU A 18 3.04 -29.77 -3.41
C LEU A 18 2.11 -28.60 -3.75
N SER A 19 0.80 -28.75 -3.51
CA SER A 19 -0.21 -27.69 -3.63
C SER A 19 0.00 -26.58 -2.60
N ASP A 20 0.32 -26.94 -1.36
CA ASP A 20 0.58 -25.99 -0.28
C ASP A 20 1.84 -25.18 -0.56
N TYR A 21 2.88 -25.85 -1.06
CA TYR A 21 4.13 -25.19 -1.45
C TYR A 21 3.93 -24.24 -2.63
N ARG A 22 3.18 -24.65 -3.66
CA ARG A 22 2.86 -23.79 -4.82
C ARG A 22 2.01 -22.58 -4.41
N HIS A 23 1.07 -22.74 -3.49
CA HIS A 23 0.30 -21.60 -2.95
C HIS A 23 1.17 -20.66 -2.12
N HIS A 24 2.09 -21.20 -1.31
CA HIS A 24 3.01 -20.40 -0.52
C HIS A 24 3.95 -19.57 -1.42
N LEU A 25 4.54 -20.19 -2.45
CA LEU A 25 5.38 -19.48 -3.42
C LEU A 25 4.62 -18.39 -4.17
N LYS A 26 3.40 -18.66 -4.62
CA LYS A 26 2.57 -17.65 -5.31
C LYS A 26 2.26 -16.47 -4.40
N ARG A 27 1.89 -16.71 -3.14
CA ARG A 27 1.61 -15.63 -2.18
C ARG A 27 2.86 -14.79 -1.91
N ASN A 28 4.01 -15.43 -1.71
CA ASN A 28 5.26 -14.70 -1.45
C ASN A 28 5.73 -13.90 -2.67
N MET A 29 5.55 -14.43 -3.89
CA MET A 29 5.88 -13.70 -5.12
C MET A 29 4.95 -12.50 -5.35
N ILE A 30 3.65 -12.65 -5.13
CA ILE A 30 2.67 -11.56 -5.25
C ILE A 30 3.02 -10.46 -4.23
N GLN A 31 3.26 -10.84 -2.97
CA GLN A 31 3.62 -9.89 -1.92
C GLN A 31 4.95 -9.16 -2.21
N ALA A 32 5.94 -9.84 -2.77
CA ALA A 32 7.20 -9.23 -3.18
C ALA A 32 7.01 -8.26 -4.37
N LEU A 33 6.17 -8.61 -5.35
CA LEU A 33 5.88 -7.76 -6.50
C LEU A 33 5.15 -6.47 -6.09
N ASP A 34 4.15 -6.60 -5.21
CA ASP A 34 3.43 -5.47 -4.62
C ASP A 34 4.37 -4.57 -3.82
N THR A 35 5.34 -5.17 -3.10
CA THR A 35 6.36 -4.42 -2.33
C THR A 35 7.33 -3.67 -3.24
N ILE A 36 7.71 -4.25 -4.38
CA ILE A 36 8.62 -3.60 -5.35
C ILE A 36 7.92 -2.42 -6.05
N GLN A 37 6.64 -2.57 -6.42
CA GLN A 37 5.86 -1.48 -6.98
C GLN A 37 5.59 -0.38 -5.94
N ALA A 38 5.31 -0.75 -4.70
CA ALA A 38 5.05 0.20 -3.62
C ALA A 38 6.27 1.04 -3.21
N ASN A 39 7.48 0.72 -3.68
CA ASN A 39 8.71 1.45 -3.32
C ASN A 39 9.35 2.22 -4.49
N GLN A 40 8.63 2.37 -5.61
CA GLN A 40 9.05 3.28 -6.68
C GLN A 40 8.74 4.72 -6.28
N ILE A 41 9.76 5.57 -6.39
CA ILE A 41 9.60 7.02 -6.27
C ILE A 41 9.27 7.55 -7.66
N THR A 42 8.14 8.23 -7.80
CA THR A 42 7.65 8.76 -9.07
C THR A 42 7.27 10.24 -8.97
N THR A 43 6.96 10.81 -10.11
CA THR A 43 6.38 12.14 -10.24
C THR A 43 4.88 12.02 -10.51
N LEU A 44 4.07 12.86 -9.85
CA LEU A 44 2.63 12.91 -10.03
C LEU A 44 2.20 14.31 -10.46
N LEU A 45 1.35 14.38 -11.49
CA LEU A 45 0.62 15.58 -11.89
C LEU A 45 -0.87 15.25 -11.85
N PHE A 46 -1.66 16.00 -11.08
CA PHE A 46 -3.09 15.74 -10.96
C PHE A 46 -3.90 16.99 -10.65
N VAL A 47 -5.21 16.88 -10.85
CA VAL A 47 -6.19 17.88 -10.44
C VAL A 47 -6.79 17.48 -9.10
N VAL A 48 -6.80 18.41 -8.14
CA VAL A 48 -7.44 18.20 -6.84
C VAL A 48 -8.95 18.14 -7.03
N SER A 49 -9.59 17.11 -6.48
CA SER A 49 -11.05 16.93 -6.52
C SER A 49 -11.71 17.15 -5.17
N LYS A 50 -10.97 16.87 -4.10
CA LYS A 50 -11.39 17.13 -2.72
C LYS A 50 -10.17 17.38 -1.85
N LEU A 51 -10.30 18.35 -0.94
CA LEU A 51 -9.28 18.69 0.05
C LEU A 51 -9.89 18.52 1.44
N ASP A 52 -9.26 17.72 2.29
CA ASP A 52 -9.64 17.61 3.71
C ASP A 52 -8.75 18.55 4.56
N PRO A 53 -9.20 19.00 5.74
CA PRO A 53 -8.38 19.84 6.61
C PRO A 53 -7.05 19.16 6.99
N ILE A 54 -6.00 19.95 7.20
CA ILE A 54 -4.72 19.46 7.71
C ILE A 54 -4.94 18.81 9.08
N GLN A 55 -4.40 17.61 9.26
CA GLN A 55 -4.51 16.83 10.49
C GLN A 55 -3.13 16.64 11.11
N LYS A 56 -3.07 16.64 12.45
CA LYS A 56 -1.85 16.23 13.15
C LYS A 56 -1.82 14.71 13.24
N THR A 57 -0.68 14.10 12.91
CA THR A 57 -0.49 12.65 13.01
C THR A 57 -0.05 12.25 14.43
N LEU A 58 0.05 10.94 14.70
CA LEU A 58 0.65 10.42 15.94
C LEU A 58 2.16 10.71 15.92
N GLY A 59 2.55 11.92 16.31
CA GLY A 59 3.94 12.38 16.29
C GLY A 59 4.06 13.90 16.13
N THR A 60 5.18 14.35 15.56
CA THR A 60 5.44 15.75 15.23
C THR A 60 4.98 16.15 13.83
N ASP A 61 4.47 15.21 13.04
CA ASP A 61 4.15 15.45 11.64
C ASP A 61 2.67 15.81 11.45
N TYR A 62 2.42 16.55 10.37
CA TYR A 62 1.12 16.92 9.87
C TYR A 62 0.88 16.22 8.53
N VAL A 63 -0.37 15.88 8.28
CA VAL A 63 -0.82 15.32 7.01
C VAL A 63 -1.87 16.24 6.39
N LEU A 64 -1.71 16.51 5.09
CA LEU A 64 -2.75 17.10 4.25
C LEU A 64 -3.35 15.98 3.38
N PRO A 65 -4.54 15.48 3.72
CA PRO A 65 -5.23 14.50 2.90
C PRO A 65 -5.97 15.19 1.75
N LEU A 66 -5.81 14.67 0.54
CA LEU A 66 -6.57 15.13 -0.62
C LEU A 66 -6.89 13.97 -1.56
N TRP A 67 -7.82 14.24 -2.47
CA TRP A 67 -8.18 13.34 -3.55
C TRP A 67 -7.80 13.97 -4.88
N ALA A 68 -7.20 13.15 -5.74
CA ALA A 68 -6.75 13.50 -7.07
C ALA A 68 -7.66 12.83 -8.11
N ILE A 69 -8.00 13.55 -9.17
CA ILE A 69 -8.56 12.97 -10.39
C ILE A 69 -7.43 12.81 -11.40
N ASP A 70 -7.28 11.61 -11.91
CA ASP A 70 -6.48 11.27 -13.07
C ASP A 70 -7.43 10.69 -14.13
N PRO A 71 -7.50 11.25 -15.36
CA PRO A 71 -8.36 10.73 -16.43
C PRO A 71 -8.10 9.26 -16.78
N THR A 72 -6.91 8.76 -16.49
CA THR A 72 -6.51 7.36 -16.74
C THR A 72 -6.89 6.42 -15.60
N ALA A 73 -7.28 6.97 -14.44
CA ALA A 73 -7.71 6.20 -13.28
C ALA A 73 -9.25 6.07 -13.24
N SER A 74 -9.73 4.87 -12.95
CA SER A 74 -11.16 4.58 -12.81
C SER A 74 -11.75 5.05 -11.47
N ASN A 75 -10.91 5.33 -10.48
CA ASN A 75 -11.30 5.86 -9.17
C ASN A 75 -10.41 7.05 -8.81
N PRO A 76 -10.92 8.03 -8.03
CA PRO A 76 -10.09 9.09 -7.47
C PRO A 76 -8.95 8.50 -6.65
N ILE A 77 -7.74 9.03 -6.85
CA ILE A 77 -6.53 8.58 -6.16
C ILE A 77 -6.41 9.33 -4.84
N ARG A 78 -6.21 8.61 -3.74
CA ARG A 78 -5.97 9.28 -2.45
C ARG A 78 -4.51 9.69 -2.32
N VAL A 79 -4.27 10.97 -2.05
CA VAL A 79 -2.92 11.51 -1.81
C VAL A 79 -2.82 12.00 -0.37
N SER A 80 -1.70 11.73 0.28
CA SER A 80 -1.40 12.21 1.63
C SER A 80 -0.02 12.86 1.64
N ILE A 81 0.02 14.16 1.93
CA ILE A 81 1.26 14.93 1.97
C ILE A 81 1.68 15.08 3.43
N TYR A 82 2.88 14.62 3.76
CA TYR A 82 3.42 14.66 5.12
C TYR A 82 4.49 15.74 5.25
N ARG A 83 4.40 16.52 6.33
CA ARG A 83 5.34 17.61 6.65
C ARG A 83 5.52 17.73 8.17
N ARG A 84 6.69 18.20 8.61
CA ARG A 84 6.98 18.42 10.04
C ARG A 84 6.29 19.66 10.61
N SER A 85 5.86 20.59 9.77
CA SER A 85 5.16 21.80 10.19
C SER A 85 4.11 22.20 9.16
N VAL A 86 3.07 22.89 9.61
CA VAL A 86 1.95 23.34 8.77
C VAL A 86 2.41 24.38 7.74
N GLU A 87 3.38 25.21 8.11
CA GLU A 87 3.93 26.29 7.27
C GLU A 87 4.71 25.76 6.06
N SER A 88 5.18 24.51 6.12
CA SER A 88 5.87 23.83 5.01
C SER A 88 4.93 23.03 4.10
N MET A 89 3.62 23.08 4.36
CA MET A 89 2.60 22.45 3.54
C MET A 89 2.39 23.25 2.24
N PRO A 90 2.12 22.61 1.09
CA PRO A 90 1.78 23.33 -0.13
C PRO A 90 0.49 24.14 0.03
N ASP A 91 0.43 25.32 -0.61
CA ASP A 91 -0.78 26.15 -0.73
C ASP A 91 -1.75 25.52 -1.74
N VAL A 92 -2.47 24.48 -1.30
CA VAL A 92 -3.60 23.90 -2.03
C VAL A 92 -4.88 24.52 -1.47
N ARG A 93 -5.62 25.23 -2.31
CA ARG A 93 -6.80 26.02 -1.94
C ARG A 93 -8.08 25.23 -2.07
N GLY A 94 -8.13 24.26 -2.98
CA GLY A 94 -9.28 23.37 -3.08
C GLY A 94 -9.43 22.63 -4.42
N PRO A 95 -10.63 22.13 -4.71
CA PRO A 95 -10.92 21.44 -5.95
C PRO A 95 -10.65 22.32 -7.18
N GLY A 96 -10.05 21.74 -8.21
CA GLY A 96 -9.65 22.42 -9.44
C GLY A 96 -8.18 22.88 -9.46
N ASP A 97 -7.52 22.94 -8.31
CA ASP A 97 -6.08 23.21 -8.27
C ASP A 97 -5.30 22.09 -8.96
N ILE A 98 -4.29 22.48 -9.73
CA ILE A 98 -3.36 21.56 -10.38
C ILE A 98 -2.11 21.46 -9.52
N VAL A 99 -1.74 20.24 -9.15
CA VAL A 99 -0.61 19.99 -8.26
C VAL A 99 0.39 19.05 -8.91
N TYR A 100 1.66 19.41 -8.76
CA TYR A 100 2.82 18.65 -9.22
C TYR A 100 3.66 18.22 -8.02
N PHE A 101 3.92 16.92 -7.89
CA PHE A 101 4.78 16.36 -6.85
C PHE A 101 5.89 15.51 -7.44
N GLU A 102 7.13 15.86 -7.10
CA GLU A 102 8.28 14.98 -7.25
C GLU A 102 8.48 14.17 -5.97
N GLY A 103 9.06 12.98 -6.12
CA GLY A 103 9.41 12.19 -4.95
C GLY A 103 8.23 11.43 -4.33
N ALA A 104 7.13 11.27 -5.05
CA ALA A 104 5.94 10.62 -4.53
C ALA A 104 6.13 9.10 -4.47
N LYS A 105 5.84 8.51 -3.32
CA LYS A 105 5.73 7.05 -3.18
C LYS A 105 4.30 6.66 -3.49
N THR A 106 4.10 5.82 -4.52
CA THR A 106 2.80 5.21 -4.80
C THR A 106 2.70 3.86 -4.10
N GLY A 107 1.50 3.47 -3.70
CA GLY A 107 1.28 2.19 -3.06
C GLY A 107 -0.20 1.91 -2.90
N LEU A 108 -0.56 0.63 -2.91
CA LEU A 108 -1.92 0.20 -2.59
C LEU A 108 -2.10 0.24 -1.07
N LYS A 109 -3.13 0.96 -0.61
CA LYS A 109 -3.58 0.84 0.77
C LYS A 109 -4.82 -0.04 0.76
N ASP A 110 -4.78 -1.15 1.50
CA ASP A 110 -5.88 -2.12 1.60
C ASP A 110 -6.34 -2.69 0.23
N GLY A 111 -5.42 -2.78 -0.74
CA GLY A 111 -5.71 -3.30 -2.09
C GLY A 111 -6.45 -2.33 -3.02
N LYS A 112 -6.52 -1.05 -2.67
CA LYS A 112 -7.11 0.02 -3.51
C LYS A 112 -6.13 1.18 -3.69
N CYS A 113 -6.11 1.74 -4.90
CA CYS A 113 -5.51 3.04 -5.19
C CYS A 113 -6.46 4.17 -4.72
#